data_AF-A0A7K1Z3K9-F1
#
_entry.id   AF-A0A7K1Z3K9-F1
#
_cell.length_a   1.000
_cell.length_b   1.000
_cell.length_c   1.000
_cell.angle_alpha   90.00
_cell.angle_beta   90.00
_cell.angle_gamma   90.00
#
_symmetry.space_group_name_H-M   'P 1'
#
loop_
_entity.id
_entity.type
_entity.pdbx_description
1 polymer ?
#
loop_
_entity_poly.entity_id
_entity_poly.type
_entity_poly.pdbx_seq_one_letter_code
_entity_poly.pdbx_strand_id
1 'polypeptide(L)'
;MGDLLRLFFIGTAAVALQWLFFGRLDLWGATPDVVLLFVLWVAVRYGQTIGTIAGFLVGFALDAIYGLWGIHMFVKTVIGFLVGLLNMINSEVFVRSARRVVETTLVISLVHNSLLALFVVMQRGGGWGYLFWVLCIGGTLYTTLVAFLAVTFWRR
;
A
#
# COMPACT_ATOMS: atom_id res chain seq x y z
N MET A 1 22.02 -10.84 6.91
CA MET A 1 21.10 -10.98 8.07
C MET A 1 20.53 -9.64 8.54
N GLY A 2 21.36 -8.60 8.72
CA GLY A 2 20.90 -7.32 9.29
C GLY A 2 19.78 -6.61 8.53
N ASP A 3 19.80 -6.62 7.20
CA ASP A 3 18.78 -5.91 6.39
C ASP A 3 17.40 -6.57 6.45
N LEU A 4 17.34 -7.91 6.50
CA LEU A 4 16.07 -8.64 6.64
C LEU A 4 15.42 -8.37 8.00
N LEU A 5 16.22 -8.32 9.07
CA LEU A 5 15.74 -7.94 10.40
C LEU A 5 15.20 -6.50 10.40
N ARG A 6 15.90 -5.57 9.76
CA ARG A 6 15.43 -4.18 9.62
C ARG A 6 14.09 -4.11 8.87
N LEU A 7 13.96 -4.83 7.75
CA LEU A 7 12.72 -4.90 6.99
C LEU A 7 11.57 -5.46 7.81
N PHE A 8 11.82 -6.50 8.61
CA PHE A 8 10.84 -7.06 9.52
C PHE A 8 10.36 -6.02 10.53
N PHE A 9 11.26 -5.34 11.25
CA PHE A 9 10.88 -4.30 12.21
C PHE A 9 10.14 -3.13 11.57
N ILE A 10 10.57 -2.65 10.40
CA ILE A 10 9.89 -1.56 9.68
C ILE A 10 8.50 -2.00 9.23
N GLY A 11 8.36 -3.23 8.70
CA GLY A 11 7.07 -3.78 8.29
C GLY A 11 6.10 -3.93 9.47
N THR A 12 6.57 -4.47 10.60
CA THR A 12 5.78 -4.55 11.83
C THR A 12 5.38 -3.16 12.33
N ALA A 13 6.31 -2.19 12.32
CA ALA A 13 6.01 -0.82 12.70
C ALA A 13 4.99 -0.17 11.76
N ALA A 14 5.07 -0.41 10.45
CA ALA A 14 4.10 0.09 9.47
C ALA A 14 2.70 -0.48 9.71
N VAL A 15 2.59 -1.79 9.99
CA VAL A 15 1.32 -2.43 10.34
C VAL A 15 0.76 -1.88 11.66
N ALA A 16 1.61 -1.71 12.68
CA ALA A 16 1.20 -1.14 13.96
C ALA A 16 0.73 0.32 13.80
N LEU A 17 1.45 1.13 13.02
CA LEU A 17 1.10 2.51 12.74
C LEU A 17 -0.22 2.61 11.95
N GLN A 18 -0.40 1.72 10.96
CA GLN A 18 -1.66 1.59 10.23
C GLN A 18 -2.80 1.25 11.17
N TRP A 19 -2.63 0.25 12.04
CA TRP A 19 -3.70 -0.22 12.92
C TRP A 19 -4.05 0.78 14.03
N LEU A 20 -3.03 1.37 14.68
CA LEU A 20 -3.22 2.20 15.86
C LEU A 20 -3.64 3.63 15.52
N PHE A 21 -3.10 4.20 14.42
CA PHE A 21 -3.30 5.61 14.08
C PHE A 21 -4.10 5.76 12.79
N PHE A 22 -3.58 5.31 11.66
CA PHE A 22 -4.19 5.63 10.35
C PHE A 22 -5.52 4.94 10.09
N GLY A 23 -5.74 3.76 10.66
CA GLY A 23 -7.03 3.07 10.64
C GLY A 23 -8.10 3.75 11.49
N ARG A 24 -7.72 4.72 12.35
CA ARG A 24 -8.64 5.57 13.11
C ARG A 24 -8.77 6.97 12.52
N LEU A 25 -7.83 7.38 11.67
CA LEU A 25 -7.88 8.64 10.92
C LEU A 25 -8.78 8.45 9.69
N ASP A 26 -10.06 8.30 9.96
CA ASP A 26 -11.08 8.18 8.93
C ASP A 26 -11.53 9.58 8.48
N LEU A 27 -11.33 9.89 7.19
CA LEU A 27 -11.85 11.09 6.55
C LEU A 27 -12.93 10.68 5.55
N TRP A 28 -14.19 10.91 5.91
CA TRP A 28 -15.37 10.57 5.09
C TRP A 28 -15.46 9.09 4.67
N GLY A 29 -15.01 8.18 5.52
CA GLY A 29 -14.99 6.73 5.27
C GLY A 29 -13.70 6.22 4.63
N ALA A 30 -12.79 7.13 4.23
CA ALA A 30 -11.52 6.79 3.60
C ALA A 30 -10.35 6.87 4.61
N THR A 31 -9.59 5.79 4.68
CA THR A 31 -8.33 5.71 5.45
C THR A 31 -7.13 5.62 4.51
N PRO A 32 -5.99 6.26 4.82
CA PRO A 32 -4.79 6.11 4.01
C PRO A 32 -4.13 4.76 4.30
N ASP A 33 -3.42 4.22 3.31
CA ASP A 33 -2.73 2.94 3.44
C ASP A 33 -1.21 3.13 3.52
N VAL A 34 -0.70 3.25 4.74
CA VAL A 34 0.74 3.41 5.00
C VAL A 34 1.50 2.10 4.76
N VAL A 35 0.84 0.96 4.96
CA VAL A 35 1.42 -0.35 4.68
C VAL A 35 1.68 -0.51 3.18
N LEU A 36 0.80 0.03 2.33
CA LEU A 36 1.01 0.08 0.89
C LEU A 36 2.28 0.86 0.55
N LEU A 37 2.48 2.04 1.15
CA LEU A 37 3.71 2.84 0.93
C LEU A 37 4.97 2.07 1.33
N PHE A 38 4.92 1.30 2.43
CA PHE A 38 6.00 0.40 2.81
C PHE A 38 6.26 -0.68 1.74
N VAL A 39 5.21 -1.35 1.25
CA VAL A 39 5.34 -2.38 0.19
C VAL A 39 5.94 -1.79 -1.08
N LEU A 40 5.52 -0.60 -1.51
CA LEU A 40 6.12 0.10 -2.65
C LEU A 40 7.61 0.35 -2.42
N TRP A 41 7.96 0.90 -1.26
CA TRP A 41 9.35 1.20 -0.92
C TRP A 41 10.22 -0.07 -0.93
N VAL A 42 9.73 -1.18 -0.38
CA VAL A 42 10.45 -2.46 -0.40
C VAL A 42 10.59 -2.99 -1.82
N ALA A 43 9.52 -3.01 -2.61
CA ALA A 43 9.53 -3.53 -3.97
C ALA A 43 10.46 -2.75 -4.91
N VAL A 44 10.54 -1.43 -4.73
CA VAL A 44 11.45 -0.56 -5.49
C VAL A 44 12.91 -0.75 -5.07
N ARG A 45 13.19 -0.94 -3.77
CA ARG A 45 14.58 -1.04 -3.29
C ARG A 45 15.18 -2.44 -3.39
N TYR A 46 14.37 -3.46 -3.16
CA TYR A 46 14.82 -4.84 -3.00
C TYR A 46 14.29 -5.77 -4.11
N GLY A 47 13.50 -5.23 -5.04
CA GLY A 47 13.02 -5.92 -6.23
C GLY A 47 11.76 -6.76 -6.01
N GLN A 48 11.38 -7.47 -7.07
CA GLN A 48 10.14 -8.24 -7.19
C GLN A 48 9.95 -9.29 -6.09
N THR A 49 10.93 -10.16 -5.86
CA THR A 49 10.80 -11.27 -4.91
C THR A 49 10.57 -10.75 -3.49
N ILE A 50 11.40 -9.81 -3.03
CA ILE A 50 11.31 -9.28 -1.67
C ILE A 50 10.05 -8.41 -1.51
N GLY A 51 9.67 -7.63 -2.53
CA GLY A 51 8.42 -6.87 -2.55
C GLY A 51 7.17 -7.75 -2.45
N THR A 52 7.17 -8.88 -3.17
CA THR A 52 6.08 -9.87 -3.13
C THR A 52 5.94 -10.48 -1.73
N ILE A 53 7.06 -10.92 -1.13
CA ILE A 53 7.08 -11.51 0.22
C ILE A 53 6.64 -10.47 1.26
N ALA A 54 7.13 -9.23 1.16
CA ALA A 54 6.74 -8.16 2.07
C ALA A 54 5.23 -7.89 1.99
N GLY A 55 4.68 -7.77 0.77
CA GLY A 55 3.24 -7.59 0.52
C GLY A 55 2.40 -8.72 1.11
N PHE A 56 2.83 -9.97 0.94
CA PHE A 56 2.19 -11.13 1.55
C PHE A 56 2.16 -11.04 3.07
N LEU A 57 3.31 -10.84 3.72
CA LEU A 57 3.41 -10.87 5.18
C LEU A 57 2.61 -9.75 5.85
N VAL A 58 2.74 -8.52 5.36
CA VAL A 58 2.01 -7.38 5.93
C VAL A 58 0.52 -7.45 5.59
N GLY A 59 0.16 -7.93 4.40
CA GLY A 59 -1.23 -8.12 4.02
C GLY A 59 -1.91 -9.20 4.86
N PHE A 60 -1.22 -10.31 5.12
CA PHE A 60 -1.68 -11.36 6.03
C PHE A 60 -1.90 -10.84 7.46
N ALA A 61 -0.98 -10.02 7.98
CA ALA A 61 -1.14 -9.38 9.27
C ALA A 61 -2.37 -8.45 9.31
N LEU A 62 -2.59 -7.66 8.26
CA LEU A 62 -3.77 -6.80 8.17
C LEU A 62 -5.07 -7.59 8.04
N ASP A 63 -5.08 -8.71 7.33
CA ASP A 63 -6.26 -9.58 7.25
C ASP A 63 -6.62 -10.16 8.61
N ALA A 64 -5.64 -10.54 9.43
CA ALA A 64 -5.86 -11.00 10.80
C ALA A 64 -6.44 -9.88 11.70
N ILE A 65 -6.04 -8.63 11.46
CA ILE A 65 -6.49 -7.46 12.23
C ILE A 65 -7.90 -7.01 11.82
N TYR A 66 -8.17 -6.92 10.52
CA TYR A 66 -9.41 -6.35 9.97
C TYR A 66 -10.46 -7.40 9.58
N GLY A 67 -10.12 -8.68 9.66
CA GLY A 67 -11.07 -9.78 9.43
C GLY A 67 -11.50 -9.94 7.97
N LEU A 68 -10.68 -9.50 7.01
CA LEU A 68 -10.94 -9.66 5.57
C LEU A 68 -10.41 -10.98 4.99
N TRP A 69 -9.68 -11.77 5.80
CA TRP A 69 -9.30 -13.17 5.56
C TRP A 69 -8.76 -13.46 4.15
N GLY A 70 -7.66 -12.80 3.78
CA GLY A 70 -6.86 -13.10 2.59
C GLY A 70 -6.94 -12.02 1.50
N ILE A 71 -7.86 -11.05 1.60
CA ILE A 71 -8.00 -9.99 0.60
C ILE A 71 -6.80 -9.04 0.64
N HIS A 72 -6.40 -8.56 1.83
CA HIS A 72 -5.23 -7.68 1.93
C HIS A 72 -3.95 -8.41 1.53
N MET A 73 -3.79 -9.66 1.97
CA MET A 73 -2.70 -10.54 1.60
C MET A 73 -2.60 -10.66 0.08
N PHE A 74 -3.68 -11.03 -0.60
CA PHE A 74 -3.68 -11.21 -2.05
C PHE A 74 -3.36 -9.92 -2.78
N VAL A 75 -4.10 -8.84 -2.49
CA VAL A 75 -3.93 -7.55 -3.19
C VAL A 75 -2.52 -6.99 -2.98
N LYS A 76 -1.98 -7.01 -1.75
CA LYS A 76 -0.63 -6.48 -1.50
C LYS A 76 0.47 -7.36 -2.07
N THR A 77 0.26 -8.68 -2.16
CA THR A 77 1.18 -9.59 -2.86
C THR A 77 1.26 -9.23 -4.35
N VAL A 78 0.11 -9.05 -5.01
CA VAL A 78 0.04 -8.65 -6.42
C VAL A 78 0.70 -7.28 -6.64
N ILE A 79 0.43 -6.30 -5.78
CA ILE A 79 1.05 -4.98 -5.90
C ILE A 79 2.56 -5.05 -5.68
N GLY A 80 3.04 -5.75 -4.65
CA GLY A 80 4.47 -5.93 -4.40
C GLY A 80 5.20 -6.58 -5.58
N PHE A 81 4.57 -7.58 -6.19
CA PHE A 81 5.04 -8.21 -7.42
C PHE A 81 5.08 -7.24 -8.60
N LEU A 82 3.98 -6.56 -8.91
CA LEU A 82 3.87 -5.67 -10.07
C LEU A 82 4.86 -4.51 -9.98
N VAL A 83 4.97 -3.87 -8.80
CA VAL A 83 5.88 -2.75 -8.59
C VAL A 83 7.33 -3.20 -8.72
N GLY A 84 7.69 -4.33 -8.11
CA GLY A 84 9.05 -4.83 -8.18
C GLY A 84 9.43 -5.32 -9.58
N LEU A 85 8.48 -5.89 -10.34
CA LEU A 85 8.66 -6.25 -11.75
C LEU A 85 8.87 -5.00 -12.63
N LEU A 86 8.02 -3.98 -12.47
CA LEU A 86 8.16 -2.73 -13.22
C LEU A 86 9.47 -2.01 -12.92
N ASN A 87 9.92 -2.05 -11.67
CA ASN A 87 11.21 -1.49 -11.28
C ASN A 87 12.40 -2.27 -11.84
N MET A 88 12.28 -3.60 -11.97
CA MET A 88 13.30 -4.42 -12.64
C MET A 88 13.39 -4.10 -14.14
N ILE A 89 12.26 -3.88 -14.80
CA ILE A 89 12.21 -3.54 -16.23
C ILE A 89 12.66 -2.09 -16.48
N ASN A 90 12.29 -1.17 -15.59
CA ASN A 90 12.55 0.26 -15.73
C ASN A 90 13.05 0.89 -14.42
N SER A 91 14.34 0.71 -14.12
CA SER A 91 15.00 1.19 -12.89
C SER A 91 14.96 2.71 -12.70
N GLU A 92 14.62 3.48 -13.74
CA GLU A 92 14.51 4.95 -13.74
C GLU A 92 13.14 5.46 -13.24
N VAL A 93 12.12 4.61 -13.12
CA VAL A 93 10.73 5.04 -12.90
C VAL A 93 10.51 5.63 -11.50
N PHE A 94 11.25 5.18 -10.47
CA PHE A 94 10.78 5.36 -9.09
C PHE A 94 11.53 6.36 -8.20
N VAL A 95 12.74 6.86 -8.53
CA VAL A 95 13.62 7.43 -7.46
C VAL A 95 14.30 8.79 -7.76
N ARG A 96 14.02 9.49 -8.87
CA ARG A 96 14.73 10.76 -9.16
C ARG A 96 14.04 12.05 -8.71
N SER A 97 12.70 12.10 -8.60
CA SER A 97 11.99 13.34 -8.24
C SER A 97 10.78 13.09 -7.35
N ALA A 98 10.50 14.05 -6.46
CA ALA A 98 9.31 14.02 -5.60
C ALA A 98 8.03 13.86 -6.41
N ARG A 99 7.97 14.53 -7.57
CA ARG A 99 6.87 14.43 -8.53
C ARG A 99 6.64 12.99 -9.00
N ARG A 100 7.69 12.27 -9.41
CA ARG A 100 7.55 10.86 -9.85
C ARG A 100 7.04 9.96 -8.73
N VAL A 101 7.51 10.13 -7.49
CA VAL A 101 7.02 9.34 -6.35
C VAL A 101 5.52 9.53 -6.14
N VAL A 102 5.04 10.78 -6.25
CA VAL A 102 3.60 11.10 -6.13
C VAL A 102 2.80 10.49 -7.28
N GLU A 103 3.24 10.68 -8.52
CA GLU A 103 2.58 10.14 -9.72
C GLU A 103 2.47 8.61 -9.65
N THR A 104 3.56 7.94 -9.30
CA THR A 104 3.59 6.49 -9.20
C THR A 104 2.76 5.97 -8.02
N THR A 105 2.81 6.64 -6.88
CA THR A 105 1.95 6.30 -5.73
C THR A 105 0.48 6.46 -6.09
N LEU A 106 0.11 7.52 -6.83
CA LEU A 106 -1.27 7.74 -7.27
C LEU A 106 -1.76 6.58 -8.14
N VAL A 107 -0.98 6.19 -9.15
CA VAL A 107 -1.35 5.08 -10.04
C VAL A 107 -1.45 3.75 -9.27
N ILE A 108 -0.44 3.43 -8.44
CA ILE A 108 -0.42 2.15 -7.73
C ILE A 108 -1.49 2.09 -6.64
N SER A 109 -1.73 3.18 -5.91
CA SER A 109 -2.80 3.23 -4.91
C SER A 109 -4.18 3.14 -5.54
N LEU A 110 -4.37 3.73 -6.73
CA LEU A 110 -5.61 3.55 -7.48
C LEU A 110 -5.84 2.08 -7.85
N VAL A 111 -4.82 1.40 -8.38
CA VAL A 111 -4.90 -0.03 -8.70
C VAL A 111 -5.15 -0.87 -7.45
N HIS A 112 -4.39 -0.63 -6.38
CA HIS A 112 -4.55 -1.33 -5.09
C HIS A 112 -5.97 -1.16 -4.55
N ASN A 113 -6.47 0.06 -4.45
CA ASN A 113 -7.78 0.34 -3.86
C ASN A 113 -8.93 -0.14 -4.74
N SER A 114 -8.75 -0.12 -6.07
CA SER A 114 -9.73 -0.70 -7.01
C SER A 114 -9.83 -2.22 -6.83
N LEU A 115 -8.70 -2.91 -6.72
CA LEU A 115 -8.68 -4.34 -6.43
C LEU A 115 -9.29 -4.64 -5.06
N LEU A 116 -8.91 -3.87 -4.04
CA LEU A 116 -9.44 -4.03 -2.68
C LEU A 116 -10.97 -3.85 -2.66
N ALA A 117 -11.48 -2.78 -3.28
CA ALA A 117 -12.92 -2.52 -3.37
C ALA A 117 -13.66 -3.62 -4.12
N LEU A 118 -13.12 -4.09 -5.26
CA LEU A 118 -13.68 -5.21 -6.02
C LEU A 118 -13.86 -6.45 -5.12
N PHE A 119 -12.81 -6.90 -4.45
CA PHE A 119 -12.86 -8.10 -3.61
C PHE A 119 -13.72 -7.93 -2.36
N VAL A 120 -13.69 -6.75 -1.72
CA VAL A 120 -14.54 -6.47 -0.54
C VAL A 120 -16.02 -6.48 -0.91
N VAL A 121 -16.39 -5.91 -2.06
CA VAL A 121 -17.77 -5.95 -2.56
C VAL A 121 -18.20 -7.39 -2.81
N MET A 122 -17.34 -8.21 -3.43
CA MET A 122 -17.61 -9.63 -3.67
C MET A 122 -17.77 -10.43 -2.37
N GLN A 123 -16.96 -10.15 -1.34
CA GLN A 123 -17.01 -10.87 -0.06
C GLN A 123 -18.24 -10.49 0.78
N ARG A 124 -18.58 -9.20 0.85
CA ARG A 124 -19.61 -8.68 1.76
C ARG A 124 -21.01 -8.57 1.14
N GLY A 125 -21.14 -8.70 -0.19
CA GLY A 125 -22.43 -8.61 -0.88
C GLY A 125 -23.05 -7.22 -0.85
N GLY A 126 -22.27 -6.17 -1.14
CA GLY A 126 -22.70 -4.76 -1.06
C GLY A 126 -22.89 -4.06 -2.42
N GLY A 127 -23.40 -2.82 -2.37
CA GLY A 127 -23.52 -1.95 -3.54
C GLY A 127 -22.21 -1.24 -3.89
N TRP A 128 -21.89 -1.18 -5.19
CA TRP A 128 -20.65 -0.57 -5.70
C TRP A 128 -20.49 0.91 -5.37
N GLY A 129 -21.59 1.67 -5.29
CA GLY A 129 -21.54 3.14 -5.25
C GLY A 129 -20.68 3.70 -4.12
N TYR A 130 -21.11 3.53 -2.87
CA TYR A 130 -20.43 4.14 -1.73
C TYR A 130 -19.00 3.61 -1.52
N LEU A 131 -18.82 2.28 -1.60
CA LEU A 131 -17.53 1.63 -1.42
C LEU A 131 -16.53 2.04 -2.50
N PHE A 132 -16.95 2.18 -3.76
CA PHE A 132 -16.06 2.64 -4.83
C PHE A 132 -15.61 4.09 -4.63
N TRP A 133 -16.53 5.02 -4.35
CA TRP A 133 -16.17 6.43 -4.17
C TRP A 133 -15.21 6.62 -2.98
N VAL A 134 -15.48 5.94 -1.87
CA VAL A 134 -14.72 6.10 -0.63
C VAL A 134 -13.39 5.32 -0.69
N LEU A 135 -13.41 4.03 -1.02
CA LEU A 135 -12.19 3.21 -1.03
C LEU A 135 -11.31 3.55 -2.24
N CYS A 136 -11.88 3.60 -3.45
CA CYS A 136 -11.07 3.82 -4.66
C CYS A 136 -10.59 5.25 -4.76
N ILE A 137 -11.47 6.25 -4.67
CA ILE A 137 -11.04 7.64 -4.87
C ILE A 137 -10.52 8.25 -3.58
N GLY A 138 -11.31 8.19 -2.50
CA GLY A 138 -10.92 8.72 -1.20
C GLY A 138 -9.61 8.11 -0.69
N GLY A 139 -9.52 6.78 -0.66
CA GLY A 139 -8.32 6.07 -0.21
C GLY A 139 -7.08 6.35 -1.07
N THR A 140 -7.24 6.51 -2.38
CA THR A 140 -6.14 6.80 -3.32
C THR A 140 -5.60 8.20 -3.10
N LEU A 141 -6.49 9.20 -3.06
CA LEU A 141 -6.10 10.59 -2.83
C LEU A 141 -5.46 10.74 -1.46
N TYR A 142 -6.03 10.10 -0.43
CA TYR A 142 -5.48 10.19 0.92
C TYR A 142 -4.10 9.51 1.01
N THR A 143 -3.95 8.30 0.47
CA THR A 143 -2.64 7.61 0.45
C THR A 143 -1.59 8.40 -0.33
N THR A 144 -1.98 9.00 -1.46
CA THR A 144 -1.10 9.85 -2.27
C THR A 144 -0.71 11.13 -1.53
N LEU A 145 -1.65 11.75 -0.82
CA LEU A 145 -1.39 12.93 0.02
C LEU A 145 -0.41 12.60 1.14
N VAL A 146 -0.57 11.46 1.81
CA VAL A 146 0.38 10.99 2.83
C VAL A 146 1.77 10.76 2.22
N ALA A 147 1.85 10.17 1.03
CA ALA A 147 3.13 10.00 0.34
C ALA A 147 3.78 11.34 -0.05
N PHE A 148 3.00 12.31 -0.52
CA PHE A 148 3.48 13.66 -0.81
C PHE A 148 4.07 14.34 0.43
N LEU A 149 3.36 14.26 1.56
CA LEU A 149 3.86 14.78 2.84
C LEU A 149 5.15 14.05 3.24
N ALA A 150 5.18 12.71 3.20
CA ALA A 150 6.36 11.94 3.56
C ALA A 150 7.60 12.34 2.72
N VAL A 151 7.44 12.53 1.40
CA VAL A 151 8.52 12.90 0.48
C VAL A 151 9.03 14.32 0.73
N THR A 152 8.14 15.26 1.05
CA THR A 152 8.52 16.66 1.31
C THR A 152 9.25 16.82 2.64
N PHE A 153 8.86 16.06 3.68
CA PHE A 153 9.58 16.03 4.95
C PHE A 153 10.94 15.34 4.86
N TRP A 154 11.07 14.26 4.08
CA TRP A 154 12.35 13.54 3.92
C TRP A 154 13.42 14.34 3.17
N ARG A 155 13.02 15.32 2.35
CA ARG A 155 13.93 16.15 1.54
C ARG A 155 14.48 17.39 2.27
N ARG A 156 14.04 17.67 3.49
CA ARG A 156 14.61 18.71 4.37
C ARG A 156 15.60 18.09 5.35
#